data_AF-A0A4S2SYA2-F1
#
_entry.id   AF-A0A4S2SYA2-F1
#
_cell.length_a   1.000
_cell.length_b   1.000
_cell.length_c   1.000
_cell.angle_alpha   90.00
_cell.angle_beta   90.00
_cell.angle_gamma   90.00
#
_symmetry.space_group_name_H-M   'P 1'
#
loop_
_entity.id
_entity.type
_entity.pdbx_description
1 polymer ?
#
loop_
_entity_poly.entity_id
_entity_poly.type
_entity_poly.pdbx_seq_one_letter_code
_entity_poly.pdbx_strand_id
1 'polypeptide(L)'
;MPKFAENDEEANQSLLDYCESTGFDPEWISPDEWATTIRIARTKDKGYVEAYKTIDTDRTEMIKAGARDARQKKVDNDAAGLLGRLATHYSLKDSLAVTVLKQCRSAYVGGERVNLGLGGSPMDPSAYEELREEWKAVAALAAGGIYTEFHSFPPQNKAALGKGNVGGTLAKRKVQGNLLVKVAGVRFNMHIDIDD
;
A
#
# COMPACT_ATOMS: atom_id res chain seq x y z
N MET A 1 28.55 13.86 -22.74
CA MET A 1 28.78 13.57 -21.30
C MET A 1 27.84 14.47 -20.50
N PRO A 2 27.22 14.01 -19.41
CA PRO A 2 26.36 14.84 -18.59
C PRO A 2 27.16 16.01 -17.98
N LYS A 3 26.51 17.16 -17.76
CA LYS A 3 27.11 18.27 -17.00
C LYS A 3 27.34 17.80 -15.57
N PHE A 4 28.54 18.03 -15.03
CA PHE A 4 28.95 17.63 -13.68
C PHE A 4 29.68 18.80 -13.03
N ALA A 5 29.75 18.80 -11.69
CA ALA A 5 30.45 19.81 -10.91
C ALA A 5 31.96 19.52 -10.85
N GLU A 6 32.79 20.56 -10.95
CA GLU A 6 34.25 20.43 -10.87
C GLU A 6 34.72 20.24 -9.41
N ASN A 7 33.99 20.81 -8.45
CA ASN A 7 34.30 20.76 -7.01
C ASN A 7 33.03 20.60 -6.15
N ASP A 8 33.21 20.43 -4.84
CA ASP A 8 32.10 20.21 -3.90
C ASP A 8 31.29 21.48 -3.69
N GLU A 9 31.90 22.66 -3.73
CA GLU A 9 31.23 23.95 -3.57
C GLU A 9 30.24 24.23 -4.72
N GLU A 10 30.68 24.02 -5.97
CA GLU A 10 29.84 24.15 -7.17
C GLU A 10 28.71 23.12 -7.17
N ALA A 11 29.01 21.88 -6.77
CA ALA A 11 27.99 20.84 -6.61
C ALA A 11 26.94 21.27 -5.59
N ASN A 12 27.38 21.67 -4.39
CA ASN A 12 26.50 22.08 -3.30
C ASN A 12 25.62 23.26 -3.69
N GLN A 13 26.19 24.33 -4.27
CA GLN A 13 25.41 25.50 -4.69
C GLN A 13 24.36 25.13 -5.75
N SER A 14 24.75 24.37 -6.77
CA SER A 14 23.82 23.98 -7.83
C SER A 14 22.70 23.06 -7.32
N LEU A 15 22.96 22.21 -6.31
CA LEU A 15 21.94 21.38 -5.67
C LEU A 15 21.00 22.20 -4.78
N LEU A 16 21.52 23.20 -4.05
CA LEU A 16 20.70 24.14 -3.28
C LEU A 16 19.79 24.98 -4.20
N ASP A 17 20.34 25.52 -5.30
CA ASP A 17 19.57 26.26 -6.30
C ASP A 17 18.46 25.38 -6.91
N TYR A 18 18.76 24.10 -7.13
CA TYR A 18 17.77 23.13 -7.62
C TYR A 18 16.65 22.88 -6.60
N CYS A 19 17.00 22.66 -5.33
CA CYS A 19 16.05 22.57 -4.22
C CYS A 19 15.14 23.81 -4.14
N GLU A 20 15.72 25.02 -4.20
CA GLU A 20 14.96 26.28 -4.22
C GLU A 20 14.01 26.35 -5.42
N SER A 21 14.49 26.06 -6.63
CA SER A 21 13.69 26.11 -7.86
C SER A 21 12.50 25.14 -7.87
N THR A 22 12.61 24.04 -7.12
CA THR A 22 11.58 23.00 -7.00
C THR A 22 10.69 23.18 -5.77
N GLY A 23 11.04 24.14 -4.90
CA GLY A 23 10.39 24.36 -3.60
C GLY A 23 10.59 23.20 -2.63
N PHE A 24 11.68 22.44 -2.77
CA PHE A 24 12.05 21.37 -1.85
C PHE A 24 13.06 21.90 -0.84
N ASP A 25 12.81 21.65 0.44
CA ASP A 25 13.69 22.10 1.51
C ASP A 25 14.81 21.05 1.73
N PRO A 26 16.09 21.42 1.54
CA PRO A 26 17.21 20.48 1.65
C PRO A 26 17.42 19.96 3.07
N GLU A 27 16.84 20.57 4.12
CA GLU A 27 16.91 20.06 5.50
C GLU A 27 16.24 18.68 5.67
N TRP A 28 15.40 18.29 4.71
CA TRP A 28 14.78 16.96 4.70
C TRP A 28 15.71 15.83 4.22
N ILE A 29 16.88 16.17 3.67
CA ILE A 29 17.92 15.19 3.29
C ILE A 29 18.94 15.12 4.43
N SER A 30 19.26 13.90 4.89
CA SER A 30 20.26 13.75 5.94
C SER A 30 21.66 14.20 5.46
N PRO A 31 22.55 14.65 6.37
CA PRO A 31 23.89 15.10 5.97
C PRO A 31 24.69 14.07 5.15
N ASP A 32 24.55 12.78 5.45
CA ASP A 32 25.25 11.69 4.75
C ASP A 32 24.68 11.45 3.33
N GLU A 33 23.36 11.57 3.17
CA GLU A 33 22.69 11.49 1.87
C GLU A 33 23.00 12.72 1.01
N TRP A 34 23.06 13.91 1.62
CA TRP A 34 23.46 15.13 0.95
C TRP A 34 24.90 15.08 0.45
N ALA A 35 25.83 14.63 1.29
CA ALA A 35 27.23 14.39 0.90
C ALA A 35 27.36 13.35 -0.23
N THR A 36 26.51 12.33 -0.22
CA THR A 36 26.43 11.34 -1.30
C THR A 36 25.92 11.97 -2.60
N THR A 37 24.92 12.84 -2.52
CA THR A 37 24.35 13.56 -3.67
C THR A 37 25.36 14.52 -4.30
N ILE A 38 26.14 15.24 -3.47
CA ILE A 38 27.29 16.05 -3.92
C ILE A 38 28.30 15.19 -4.69
N ARG A 39 28.65 14.01 -4.16
CA ARG A 39 29.57 13.08 -4.84
C ARG A 39 29.03 12.61 -6.19
N ILE A 40 27.73 12.32 -6.27
CA ILE A 40 27.06 11.96 -7.53
C ILE A 40 27.16 13.11 -8.55
N ALA A 41 26.88 14.35 -8.14
CA ALA A 41 26.94 15.53 -9.00
C ALA A 41 28.34 15.76 -9.60
N ARG A 42 29.40 15.33 -8.91
CA ARG A 42 30.79 15.42 -9.36
C ARG A 42 31.25 14.24 -10.23
N THR A 43 30.46 13.17 -10.31
CA THR A 43 30.88 11.96 -11.05
C THR A 43 30.60 12.16 -12.55
N LYS A 44 31.63 12.09 -13.40
CA LYS A 44 31.55 12.46 -14.84
C LYS A 44 30.54 11.66 -15.67
N ASP A 45 30.24 10.44 -15.28
CA ASP A 45 29.28 9.54 -15.93
C ASP A 45 27.83 9.76 -15.47
N LYS A 46 27.63 10.37 -14.30
CA LYS A 46 26.32 10.66 -13.70
C LYS A 46 25.96 12.15 -13.77
N GLY A 47 26.80 12.99 -13.17
CA GLY A 47 26.65 14.44 -13.13
C GLY A 47 25.39 14.93 -12.42
N TYR A 48 25.01 16.18 -12.70
CA TYR A 48 23.84 16.81 -12.10
C TYR A 48 22.52 16.09 -12.38
N VAL A 49 22.40 15.45 -13.54
CA VAL A 49 21.16 14.75 -13.93
C VAL A 49 20.80 13.67 -12.90
N GLU A 50 21.77 12.88 -12.48
CA GLU A 50 21.50 11.81 -11.51
C GLU A 50 21.36 12.36 -10.08
N ALA A 51 22.13 13.39 -9.73
CA ALA A 51 22.02 14.04 -8.43
C ALA A 51 20.63 14.69 -8.22
N TYR A 52 20.10 15.35 -9.26
CA TYR A 52 18.75 15.92 -9.24
C TYR A 52 17.67 14.83 -9.14
N LYS A 53 17.85 13.68 -9.81
CA LYS A 53 16.94 12.54 -9.64
C LYS A 53 16.94 12.00 -8.22
N THR A 54 18.08 11.99 -7.53
CA THR A 54 18.15 11.61 -6.10
C THR A 54 17.28 12.55 -5.27
N ILE A 55 17.44 13.87 -5.44
CA ILE A 55 16.61 14.88 -4.77
C ILE A 55 15.11 14.71 -5.09
N ASP A 56 14.76 14.48 -6.36
CA ASP A 56 13.38 14.24 -6.79
C ASP A 56 12.80 12.96 -6.16
N THR A 57 13.65 11.94 -5.95
CA THR A 57 13.27 10.69 -5.28
C THR A 57 12.96 10.96 -3.82
N ASP A 58 13.83 11.67 -3.10
CA ASP A 58 13.65 12.03 -1.69
C ASP A 58 12.38 12.87 -1.50
N ARG A 59 12.18 13.87 -2.37
CA ARG A 59 10.96 14.68 -2.41
C ARG A 59 9.72 13.82 -2.60
N THR A 60 9.75 12.89 -3.54
CA THR A 60 8.63 11.99 -3.82
C THR A 60 8.32 11.09 -2.62
N GLU A 61 9.35 10.56 -1.95
CA GLU A 61 9.20 9.75 -0.75
C GLU A 61 8.66 10.57 0.43
N MET A 62 9.08 11.82 0.60
CA MET A 62 8.50 12.72 1.61
C MET A 62 7.01 12.97 1.36
N ILE A 63 6.61 13.24 0.12
CA ILE A 63 5.19 13.42 -0.25
C ILE A 63 4.40 12.13 0.05
N LYS A 64 4.95 10.96 -0.30
CA LYS A 64 4.33 9.67 0.03
C LYS A 64 4.21 9.45 1.53
N ALA A 65 5.24 9.81 2.31
CA ALA A 65 5.23 9.73 3.76
C ALA A 65 4.14 10.64 4.37
N GLY A 66 4.06 11.91 3.94
CA GLY A 66 3.00 12.82 4.37
C GLY A 66 1.59 12.31 4.02
N ALA A 67 1.42 11.73 2.83
CA ALA A 67 0.16 11.09 2.44
C ALA A 67 -0.17 9.85 3.28
N ARG A 68 0.83 9.02 3.61
CA ARG A 68 0.71 7.87 4.51
C ARG A 68 0.28 8.32 5.91
N ASP A 69 0.92 9.36 6.45
CA ASP A 69 0.61 9.89 7.78
C ASP A 69 -0.80 10.49 7.83
N ALA A 70 -1.25 11.16 6.76
CA ALA A 70 -2.62 11.65 6.65
C ALA A 70 -3.65 10.51 6.63
N ARG A 71 -3.36 9.40 5.93
CA ARG A 71 -4.21 8.20 5.93
C ARG A 71 -4.18 7.51 7.29
N GLN A 72 -3.01 7.41 7.92
CA GLN A 72 -2.86 6.85 9.27
C GLN A 72 -3.71 7.64 10.27
N LYS A 73 -3.62 8.97 10.27
CA LYS A 73 -4.48 9.86 11.08
C LYS A 73 -5.98 9.63 10.85
N LYS A 74 -6.41 9.42 9.59
CA LYS A 74 -7.81 9.08 9.31
C LYS A 74 -8.23 7.76 9.95
N VAL A 75 -7.34 6.78 10.00
CA VAL A 75 -7.64 5.50 10.66
C VAL A 75 -7.62 5.62 12.17
N ASP A 76 -6.66 6.34 12.73
CA ASP A 76 -6.56 6.51 14.18
C ASP A 76 -7.72 7.34 14.76
N ASN A 77 -8.32 8.20 13.93
CA ASN A 77 -9.52 8.97 14.26
C ASN A 77 -10.84 8.22 13.95
N ASP A 78 -10.81 6.92 13.66
CA ASP A 78 -12.03 6.12 13.48
C ASP A 78 -12.80 6.00 14.81
N ALA A 79 -13.75 6.91 15.04
CA ALA A 79 -14.53 6.98 16.27
C ALA A 79 -15.36 5.71 16.54
N ALA A 80 -15.73 4.95 15.51
CA ALA A 80 -16.43 3.68 15.67
C ALA A 80 -15.51 2.54 16.14
N GLY A 81 -14.18 2.71 15.97
CA GLY A 81 -13.14 1.86 16.52
C GLY A 81 -13.30 0.38 16.18
N LEU A 82 -13.66 0.04 14.94
CA LEU A 82 -14.04 -1.34 14.58
C LEU A 82 -12.95 -2.36 14.96
N LEU A 83 -11.69 -2.09 14.61
CA LEU A 83 -10.57 -2.99 14.94
C LEU A 83 -10.37 -3.14 16.46
N GLY A 84 -10.59 -2.06 17.24
CA GLY A 84 -10.52 -2.11 18.69
C GLY A 84 -11.62 -3.01 19.28
N ARG A 85 -12.86 -2.89 18.78
CA ARG A 85 -13.99 -3.74 19.18
C ARG A 85 -13.77 -5.20 18.80
N LEU A 86 -13.21 -5.46 17.62
CA LEU A 86 -12.90 -6.81 17.16
C LEU A 86 -11.81 -7.46 18.02
N ALA A 87 -10.79 -6.70 18.46
CA ALA A 87 -9.71 -7.22 19.30
C ALA A 87 -10.21 -7.82 20.64
N THR A 88 -11.37 -7.39 21.13
CA THR A 88 -11.99 -7.92 22.36
C THR A 88 -13.22 -8.80 22.07
N HIS A 89 -13.58 -9.01 20.80
CA HIS A 89 -14.77 -9.79 20.44
C HIS A 89 -14.53 -11.28 20.67
N TYR A 90 -15.46 -11.95 21.35
CA TYR A 90 -15.29 -13.32 21.84
C TYR A 90 -14.94 -14.33 20.74
N SER A 91 -15.59 -14.26 19.57
CA SER A 91 -15.40 -15.20 18.45
C SER A 91 -14.58 -14.67 17.29
N LEU A 92 -14.39 -13.35 17.18
CA LEU A 92 -13.83 -12.73 15.98
C LEU A 92 -12.39 -12.25 16.16
N LYS A 93 -11.91 -12.06 17.40
CA LYS A 93 -10.61 -11.43 17.68
C LYS A 93 -9.41 -12.05 16.96
N ASP A 94 -9.43 -13.37 16.78
CA ASP A 94 -8.36 -14.16 16.16
C ASP A 94 -8.77 -14.71 14.78
N SER A 95 -9.88 -14.22 14.25
CA SER A 95 -10.45 -14.74 13.01
C SER A 95 -9.71 -14.24 11.78
N LEU A 96 -9.81 -15.00 10.69
CA LEU A 96 -9.16 -14.64 9.44
C LEU A 96 -9.80 -13.37 8.83
N ALA A 97 -11.09 -13.13 9.06
CA ALA A 97 -11.75 -11.87 8.67
C ALA A 97 -11.05 -10.64 9.27
N VAL A 98 -10.63 -10.71 10.54
CA VAL A 98 -9.88 -9.61 11.19
C VAL A 98 -8.50 -9.44 10.55
N THR A 99 -7.84 -10.52 10.18
CA THR A 99 -6.55 -10.47 9.47
C THR A 99 -6.69 -9.82 8.10
N VAL A 100 -7.72 -10.20 7.32
CA VAL A 100 -8.03 -9.57 6.02
C VAL A 100 -8.33 -8.08 6.21
N LEU A 101 -9.11 -7.71 7.22
CA LEU A 101 -9.44 -6.30 7.50
C LEU A 101 -8.20 -5.48 7.86
N LYS A 102 -7.27 -6.05 8.65
CA LYS A 102 -5.97 -5.44 8.95
C LYS A 102 -5.12 -5.26 7.69
N GLN A 103 -5.11 -6.23 6.76
CA GLN A 103 -4.42 -6.08 5.48
C GLN A 103 -5.01 -4.96 4.63
N CYS A 104 -6.34 -4.84 4.53
CA CYS A 104 -6.99 -3.73 3.84
C CYS A 104 -6.65 -2.37 4.48
N ARG A 105 -6.58 -2.29 5.82
CA ARG A 105 -6.11 -1.09 6.53
C ARG A 105 -4.68 -0.75 6.16
N SER A 106 -3.77 -1.72 6.20
CA SER A 106 -2.36 -1.51 5.87
C SER A 106 -2.20 -1.06 4.42
N ALA A 107 -2.91 -1.68 3.48
CA ALA A 107 -2.92 -1.28 2.07
C ALA A 107 -3.46 0.14 1.87
N TYR A 108 -4.51 0.52 2.60
CA TYR A 108 -5.00 1.90 2.61
C TYR A 108 -3.94 2.88 3.11
N VAL A 109 -3.35 2.62 4.29
CA VAL A 109 -2.32 3.49 4.88
C VAL A 109 -1.10 3.58 3.96
N GLY A 110 -0.62 2.45 3.43
CA GLY A 110 0.50 2.38 2.49
C GLY A 110 0.19 3.02 1.13
N GLY A 111 -1.07 3.10 0.72
CA GLY A 111 -1.47 3.61 -0.59
C GLY A 111 -1.19 2.61 -1.69
N GLU A 112 -1.33 1.33 -1.35
CA GLU A 112 -1.04 0.20 -2.19
C GLU A 112 -2.20 -0.11 -3.15
N ARG A 113 -2.08 -1.20 -3.89
CA ARG A 113 -3.12 -1.69 -4.80
C ARG A 113 -4.39 -2.05 -4.01
N VAL A 114 -5.54 -1.72 -4.59
CA VAL A 114 -6.85 -2.04 -4.01
C VAL A 114 -7.27 -3.50 -4.17
N ASN A 115 -6.64 -4.23 -5.10
CA ASN A 115 -6.84 -5.68 -5.25
C ASN A 115 -5.70 -6.39 -4.53
N LEU A 116 -6.05 -7.09 -3.46
CA LEU A 116 -5.14 -7.82 -2.59
C LEU A 116 -5.35 -9.32 -2.79
N GLY A 117 -4.33 -10.12 -2.47
CA GLY A 117 -4.44 -11.58 -2.45
C GLY A 117 -4.12 -12.09 -1.06
N LEU A 118 -4.93 -13.02 -0.55
CA LEU A 118 -4.60 -13.75 0.66
C LEU A 118 -3.54 -14.80 0.28
N GLY A 119 -2.27 -14.53 0.62
CA GLY A 119 -1.19 -15.47 0.36
C GLY A 119 -1.36 -16.77 1.15
N GLY A 120 -0.85 -17.88 0.61
CA GLY A 120 -0.91 -19.21 1.21
C GLY A 120 -1.35 -20.28 0.22
N SER A 121 -1.59 -21.49 0.72
CA SER A 121 -2.29 -22.53 -0.04
C SER A 121 -3.75 -22.12 -0.28
N PRO A 122 -4.39 -22.61 -1.36
CA PRO A 122 -5.81 -22.35 -1.56
C PRO A 122 -6.63 -22.87 -0.37
N MET A 123 -7.77 -22.22 -0.15
CA MET A 123 -8.65 -22.47 0.97
C MET A 123 -9.70 -23.51 0.63
N ASP A 124 -10.05 -24.37 1.58
CA ASP A 124 -11.20 -25.27 1.43
C ASP A 124 -12.52 -24.47 1.24
N PRO A 125 -13.43 -24.89 0.35
CA PRO A 125 -14.69 -24.20 0.12
C PRO A 125 -15.55 -23.97 1.38
N SER A 126 -15.55 -24.90 2.34
CA SER A 126 -16.30 -24.75 3.59
C SER A 126 -15.67 -23.71 4.51
N ALA A 127 -14.34 -23.70 4.62
CA ALA A 127 -13.60 -22.66 5.33
C ALA A 127 -13.82 -21.27 4.71
N TYR A 128 -13.98 -21.20 3.39
CA TYR A 128 -14.34 -19.95 2.73
C TYR A 128 -15.75 -19.48 3.10
N GLU A 129 -16.74 -20.38 3.21
CA GLU A 129 -18.08 -20.00 3.66
C GLU A 129 -18.08 -19.51 5.11
N GLU A 130 -17.34 -20.17 6.00
CA GLU A 130 -17.13 -19.70 7.38
C GLU A 130 -16.54 -18.28 7.40
N LEU A 131 -15.51 -18.04 6.60
CA LEU A 131 -14.91 -16.71 6.46
C LEU A 131 -15.92 -15.66 5.93
N ARG A 132 -16.83 -16.04 5.03
CA ARG A 132 -17.90 -15.13 4.56
C ARG A 132 -18.88 -14.80 5.68
N GLU A 133 -19.23 -15.75 6.53
CA GLU A 133 -20.08 -15.50 7.69
C GLU A 133 -19.38 -14.62 8.73
N GLU A 134 -18.09 -14.87 9.01
CA GLU A 134 -17.28 -13.96 9.82
C GLU A 134 -17.24 -12.55 9.23
N TRP A 135 -17.08 -12.42 7.92
CA TRP A 135 -17.06 -11.13 7.22
C TRP A 135 -18.37 -10.37 7.38
N LYS A 136 -19.52 -11.07 7.30
CA LYS A 136 -20.84 -10.48 7.59
C LYS A 136 -20.98 -10.06 9.05
N ALA A 137 -20.47 -10.87 9.99
CA ALA A 137 -20.48 -10.54 11.41
C ALA A 137 -19.62 -9.28 11.71
N VAL A 138 -18.44 -9.19 11.11
CA VAL A 138 -17.59 -7.99 11.15
C VAL A 138 -18.32 -6.77 10.59
N ALA A 139 -19.02 -6.92 9.45
CA ALA A 139 -19.80 -5.84 8.84
C ALA A 139 -20.88 -5.28 9.78
N ALA A 140 -21.58 -6.16 10.49
CA ALA A 140 -22.60 -5.75 11.47
C ALA A 140 -22.00 -4.92 12.62
N LEU A 141 -20.73 -5.16 12.97
CA LEU A 141 -20.03 -4.41 14.00
C LEU A 141 -19.49 -3.05 13.52
N ALA A 142 -19.35 -2.80 12.21
CA ALA A 142 -18.69 -1.62 11.66
C ALA A 142 -19.37 -0.27 11.95
N ALA A 143 -20.68 -0.28 12.24
CA ALA A 143 -21.47 0.80 12.86
C ALA A 143 -21.10 2.25 12.49
N GLY A 144 -20.94 2.57 11.20
CA GLY A 144 -20.78 3.96 10.72
C GLY A 144 -19.38 4.55 10.87
N GLY A 145 -18.36 3.71 11.12
CA GLY A 145 -16.95 4.12 11.09
C GLY A 145 -16.39 4.30 9.68
N ILE A 146 -15.06 4.33 9.59
CA ILE A 146 -14.37 4.42 8.30
C ILE A 146 -14.51 3.15 7.44
N TYR A 147 -14.87 2.02 8.07
CA TYR A 147 -15.06 0.74 7.42
C TYR A 147 -16.51 0.60 6.98
N THR A 148 -16.75 0.58 5.67
CA THR A 148 -18.11 0.57 5.10
C THR A 148 -18.22 -0.37 3.90
N GLU A 149 -19.44 -0.59 3.41
CA GLU A 149 -19.71 -1.38 2.19
C GLU A 149 -19.04 -2.77 2.17
N PHE A 150 -19.17 -3.50 3.27
CA PHE A 150 -18.74 -4.89 3.31
C PHE A 150 -19.58 -5.73 2.35
N HIS A 151 -18.91 -6.54 1.54
CA HIS A 151 -19.56 -7.51 0.68
C HIS A 151 -18.69 -8.76 0.52
N SER A 152 -19.32 -9.91 0.27
CA SER A 152 -18.63 -11.14 -0.05
C SER A 152 -19.27 -11.79 -1.27
N PHE A 153 -18.47 -12.22 -2.24
CA PHE A 153 -18.97 -12.98 -3.38
C PHE A 153 -18.73 -14.48 -3.18
N PRO A 154 -19.62 -15.36 -3.66
CA PRO A 154 -19.36 -16.79 -3.66
C PRO A 154 -18.13 -17.14 -4.52
N PRO A 155 -17.53 -18.33 -4.33
CA PRO A 155 -16.47 -18.84 -5.17
C PRO A 155 -16.85 -18.78 -6.65
N GLN A 156 -15.94 -18.30 -7.49
CA GLN A 156 -16.15 -18.25 -8.93
C GLN A 156 -14.97 -18.91 -9.65
N ASN A 157 -15.27 -19.88 -10.52
CA ASN A 157 -14.28 -20.47 -11.41
C ASN A 157 -13.90 -19.46 -12.51
N LYS A 158 -12.78 -18.76 -12.32
CA LYS A 158 -12.27 -17.73 -13.24
C LYS A 158 -11.73 -18.36 -14.53
N ALA A 159 -11.20 -19.59 -14.45
CA ALA A 159 -10.72 -20.33 -15.60
C ALA A 159 -11.87 -20.68 -16.57
N ALA A 160 -12.99 -21.18 -16.05
CA ALA A 160 -14.18 -21.49 -16.84
C ALA A 160 -14.80 -20.25 -17.51
N LEU A 161 -14.64 -19.07 -16.90
CA LEU A 161 -15.15 -17.80 -17.43
C LEU A 161 -14.20 -17.09 -18.39
N GLY A 162 -13.07 -17.69 -18.76
CA GLY A 162 -12.07 -17.07 -19.63
C GLY A 162 -11.35 -15.86 -19.00
N LYS A 163 -11.50 -15.67 -17.68
CA LYS A 163 -10.90 -14.56 -16.90
C LYS A 163 -9.66 -15.00 -16.11
N GLY A 164 -9.17 -16.22 -16.37
CA GLY A 164 -8.08 -16.85 -15.62
C GLY A 164 -6.66 -16.36 -15.96
N ASN A 165 -6.50 -15.54 -17.00
CA ASN A 165 -5.17 -15.06 -17.42
C ASN A 165 -4.89 -13.67 -16.84
N VAL A 166 -3.89 -13.58 -15.94
CA VAL A 166 -3.28 -12.31 -15.55
C VAL A 166 -1.77 -12.46 -15.68
N GLY A 167 -1.21 -11.84 -16.73
CA GLY A 167 0.22 -11.53 -16.91
C GLY A 167 1.23 -12.65 -16.69
N GLY A 168 1.75 -13.24 -17.77
CA GLY A 168 3.06 -13.91 -17.87
C GLY A 168 3.36 -15.13 -16.99
N THR A 169 2.62 -15.37 -15.92
CA THR A 169 2.80 -16.53 -15.03
C THR A 169 1.79 -17.60 -15.40
N LEU A 170 2.25 -18.84 -15.50
CA LEU A 170 1.45 -20.03 -15.84
C LEU A 170 0.41 -20.41 -14.76
N ALA A 171 0.24 -19.57 -13.73
CA ALA A 171 -0.73 -19.77 -12.66
C ALA A 171 -2.13 -19.45 -13.18
N LYS A 172 -2.86 -20.49 -13.62
CA LYS A 172 -4.29 -20.37 -13.93
C LYS A 172 -5.02 -20.02 -12.65
N ARG A 173 -5.61 -18.83 -12.55
CA ARG A 173 -6.58 -18.53 -11.47
C ARG A 173 -7.76 -19.48 -11.63
N LYS A 174 -7.88 -20.46 -10.74
CA LYS A 174 -8.91 -21.49 -10.81
C LYS A 174 -10.22 -20.98 -10.19
N VAL A 175 -10.49 -21.32 -8.93
CA VAL A 175 -11.64 -20.86 -8.17
C VAL A 175 -11.19 -19.78 -7.19
N GLN A 176 -11.87 -18.64 -7.21
CA GLN A 176 -11.58 -17.52 -6.31
C GLN A 176 -12.85 -16.96 -5.66
N GLY A 177 -12.77 -16.77 -4.34
CA GLY A 177 -13.67 -15.95 -3.57
C GLY A 177 -13.21 -14.49 -3.55
N ASN A 178 -14.12 -13.56 -3.19
CA ASN A 178 -13.78 -12.15 -3.04
C ASN A 178 -14.45 -11.57 -1.79
N LEU A 179 -13.68 -10.87 -0.96
CA LEU A 179 -14.19 -10.06 0.16
C LEU A 179 -13.90 -8.58 -0.12
N LEU A 180 -14.94 -7.76 -0.09
CA LEU A 180 -14.87 -6.33 -0.36
C LEU A 180 -15.17 -5.53 0.91
N VAL A 181 -14.48 -4.41 1.06
CA VAL A 181 -14.72 -3.38 2.09
C VAL A 181 -14.23 -2.04 1.59
N LYS A 182 -14.89 -0.95 1.98
CA LYS A 182 -14.35 0.40 1.87
C LYS A 182 -13.65 0.80 3.16
N VAL A 183 -12.44 1.33 3.05
CA VAL A 183 -11.70 1.98 4.15
C VAL A 183 -11.59 3.45 3.82
N ALA A 184 -12.24 4.30 4.63
CA ALA A 184 -12.31 5.75 4.44
C ALA A 184 -12.70 6.15 2.99
N GLY A 185 -13.66 5.43 2.42
CA GLY A 185 -14.19 5.65 1.06
C GLY A 185 -13.48 4.91 -0.07
N VAL A 186 -12.30 4.34 0.16
CA VAL A 186 -11.53 3.58 -0.84
C VAL A 186 -11.92 2.10 -0.79
N ARG A 187 -12.38 1.54 -1.90
CA ARG A 187 -12.83 0.14 -1.99
C ARG A 187 -11.64 -0.79 -2.20
N PHE A 188 -11.49 -1.77 -1.31
CA PHE A 188 -10.55 -2.87 -1.40
C PHE A 188 -11.27 -4.16 -1.77
N ASN A 189 -10.56 -5.04 -2.46
CA ASN A 189 -11.02 -6.35 -2.88
C ASN A 189 -9.95 -7.39 -2.54
N MET A 190 -10.23 -8.24 -1.57
CA MET A 190 -9.39 -9.36 -1.18
C MET A 190 -9.78 -10.59 -1.98
N HIS A 191 -8.86 -11.03 -2.85
CA HIS A 191 -8.95 -12.30 -3.57
C HIS A 191 -8.49 -13.44 -2.68
N ILE A 192 -9.27 -14.50 -2.62
CA ILE A 192 -8.94 -15.72 -1.87
C ILE A 192 -9.00 -16.87 -2.86
N ASP A 193 -7.87 -17.54 -3.04
CA ASP A 193 -7.80 -18.77 -3.83
C ASP A 193 -8.50 -19.89 -3.05
N ILE A 194 -9.31 -20.68 -3.76
CA ILE A 194 -10.13 -21.74 -3.18
C ILE A 194 -9.78 -23.04 -3.92
N ASP A 195 -9.64 -24.12 -3.16
CA ASP A 195 -9.41 -25.45 -3.71
C ASP A 195 -10.62 -25.89 -4.55
N ASP A 196 -10.33 -26.58 -5.66
CA ASP A 196 -11.34 -27.11 -6.58
C ASP A 196 -12.04 -28.36 -6.01
#